data_AF-A0A558DJM3-F1
#
_entry.id   AF-A0A558DJM3-F1
#
_cell.length_a   1.000
_cell.length_b   1.000
_cell.length_c   1.000
_cell.angle_alpha   90.00
_cell.angle_beta   90.00
_cell.angle_gamma   90.00
#
_symmetry.space_group_name_H-M   'P 1'
#
loop_
_entity.id
_entity.type
_entity.pdbx_description
1 polymer ?
#
loop_
_entity_poly.entity_id
_entity_poly.type
_entity_poly.pdbx_seq_one_letter_code
_entity_poly.pdbx_strand_id
1 'polypeptide(L)'
;MNFTGIYIYIDGYDLKEVSEPMLKELNSWISAGGYNYQVINDKYEKSPDEKPNDYPIWNIGININKTESISNDLEIAIPYLTELGIKYKRELALGYYDAITNISEDIAFIGYELKNENTVDIVKQLLCI
;
A
#
# COMPACT_ATOMS: atom_id res chain seq x y z
N MET A 1 -4.45 -4.80 -18.93
CA MET A 1 -4.16 -3.40 -18.55
C MET A 1 -2.64 -3.25 -18.51
N ASN A 2 -2.06 -2.21 -19.11
CA ASN A 2 -0.62 -1.95 -19.02
C ASN A 2 -0.38 -1.04 -17.82
N PHE A 3 0.10 -1.60 -16.71
CA PHE A 3 0.56 -0.85 -15.55
C PHE A 3 2.08 -0.93 -15.48
N THR A 4 2.71 0.08 -14.88
CA THR A 4 4.17 0.15 -14.69
C THR A 4 4.61 -0.41 -13.35
N GLY A 5 3.68 -0.56 -12.41
CA GLY A 5 3.96 -1.16 -11.11
C GLY A 5 2.73 -1.32 -10.24
N ILE A 6 2.98 -1.67 -8.98
CA ILE A 6 1.99 -1.80 -7.91
C ILE A 6 2.31 -0.84 -6.79
N TYR A 7 1.30 -0.47 -6.01
CA TYR A 7 1.50 0.32 -4.80
C TYR A 7 0.85 -0.34 -3.59
N ILE A 8 1.44 -0.09 -2.42
CA ILE A 8 0.91 -0.51 -1.11
C ILE A 8 0.92 0.72 -0.20
N TYR A 9 -0.25 1.28 0.10
CA TYR A 9 -0.41 2.55 0.82
C TYR A 9 -1.21 2.34 2.10
N ILE A 10 -0.88 3.08 3.15
CA ILE A 10 -1.67 3.10 4.38
C ILE A 10 -2.94 3.90 4.12
N ASP A 11 -4.10 3.29 4.33
CA ASP A 11 -5.36 4.01 4.27
C ASP A 11 -5.65 4.73 5.60
N GLY A 12 -6.25 5.92 5.48
CA GLY A 12 -6.67 6.76 6.59
C GLY A 12 -5.89 8.06 6.78
N TYR A 13 -6.40 8.89 7.69
CA TYR A 13 -6.02 10.30 7.80
C TYR A 13 -5.13 10.62 9.02
N ASP A 14 -5.22 9.83 10.09
CA ASP A 14 -4.35 9.95 11.26
C ASP A 14 -3.22 8.91 11.24
N LEU A 15 -2.11 9.30 10.63
CA LEU A 15 -0.95 8.43 10.44
C LEU A 15 0.24 8.79 11.35
N LYS A 16 0.09 9.76 12.25
CA LYS A 16 1.22 10.32 13.00
C LYS A 16 1.97 9.27 13.82
N GLU A 17 1.24 8.40 14.51
CA GLU A 17 1.83 7.39 15.40
C GLU A 17 2.26 6.10 14.69
N VAL A 18 1.73 5.85 13.49
CA VAL A 18 1.95 4.60 12.75
C VAL A 18 2.91 4.74 11.56
N SER A 19 3.07 5.96 11.04
CA SER A 19 3.85 6.27 9.83
C SER A 19 5.28 5.73 9.87
N GLU A 20 6.12 6.23 10.78
CA GLU A 20 7.52 5.82 10.91
C GLU A 20 7.69 4.30 11.17
N PRO A 21 7.02 3.69 12.17
CA PRO A 21 7.25 2.29 12.46
C PRO A 21 6.73 1.37 11.33
N MET A 22 5.61 1.71 10.69
CA MET A 22 5.10 0.91 9.58
C MET A 22 5.96 1.04 8.32
N LEU A 23 6.41 2.26 7.97
CA LEU A 23 7.32 2.47 6.85
C LEU A 23 8.63 1.71 7.04
N LYS A 24 9.15 1.67 8.26
CA LYS A 24 10.35 0.90 8.58
C LYS A 24 10.16 -0.57 8.25
N GLU A 25 9.03 -1.15 8.63
CA GLU A 25 8.70 -2.56 8.38
C GLU A 25 8.47 -2.84 6.90
N LEU A 26 7.70 -2.01 6.20
CA LEU A 26 7.52 -2.10 4.75
C LEU A 26 8.87 -2.02 4.02
N ASN A 27 9.73 -1.07 4.41
CA ASN A 27 11.05 -0.90 3.82
C ASN A 27 11.97 -2.10 4.09
N SER A 28 11.96 -2.65 5.32
CA SER A 28 12.72 -3.85 5.66
C SER A 28 12.26 -5.08 4.88
N TRP A 29 10.95 -5.24 4.69
CA TRP A 29 10.40 -6.34 3.91
C TRP A 29 10.79 -6.23 2.43
N ILE A 30 10.55 -5.07 1.80
CA ILE A 30 10.77 -4.91 0.36
C ILE A 30 12.27 -4.90 -0.01
N SER A 31 13.14 -4.36 0.86
CA SER A 31 14.59 -4.37 0.63
C SER A 31 15.18 -5.79 0.69
N ALA A 32 14.60 -6.70 1.48
CA ALA A 32 15.02 -8.09 1.53
C ALA A 32 14.67 -8.87 0.25
N GLY A 33 13.63 -8.45 -0.48
CA GLY A 33 13.19 -9.12 -1.71
C GLY A 33 13.89 -8.66 -2.99
N GLY A 34 14.78 -7.66 -2.93
CA GLY A 34 15.54 -7.19 -4.09
C GLY A 34 14.73 -6.44 -5.15
N TYR A 35 13.54 -5.95 -4.80
CA TYR A 35 12.69 -5.18 -5.70
C TYR A 35 13.29 -3.80 -6.01
N ASN A 36 12.93 -3.26 -7.17
CA ASN A 36 13.08 -1.83 -7.43
C ASN A 36 11.83 -1.11 -6.93
N TYR A 37 11.97 -0.33 -5.87
CA TYR A 37 10.86 0.32 -5.18
C TYR A 37 11.17 1.77 -4.79
N GLN A 38 10.11 2.53 -4.56
CA GLN A 38 10.16 3.88 -4.03
C GLN A 38 9.32 3.93 -2.75
N VAL A 39 9.90 4.47 -1.67
CA VAL A 39 9.17 4.79 -0.45
C VAL A 39 8.45 6.13 -0.63
N ILE A 40 7.18 6.15 -0.24
CA ILE A 40 6.30 7.31 -0.33
C ILE A 40 5.96 7.77 1.08
N ASN A 41 6.18 9.04 1.35
CA ASN A 41 5.91 9.68 2.64
C ASN A 41 5.59 11.17 2.39
N ASP A 42 4.54 11.41 1.62
CA ASP A 42 4.17 12.73 1.15
C ASP A 42 3.07 13.29 2.03
N LYS A 43 3.44 14.24 2.89
CA LYS A 43 2.51 14.96 3.75
C LYS A 43 2.20 16.31 3.12
N TYR A 44 0.97 16.50 2.72
CA TYR A 44 0.51 17.73 2.07
C TYR A 44 0.08 18.75 3.11
N GLU A 45 0.34 20.03 2.81
CA GLU A 45 -0.21 21.13 3.59
C GLU A 45 -1.73 21.17 3.43
N LYS A 46 -2.41 21.62 4.48
CA LYS A 46 -3.85 21.86 4.39
C LYS A 46 -4.14 22.95 3.38
N SER A 47 -5.07 22.67 2.49
CA SER A 47 -5.73 23.66 1.66
C SER A 47 -6.46 24.71 2.53
N PRO A 48 -6.64 25.94 2.03
CA PRO A 48 -7.37 26.99 2.76
C PRO A 48 -8.82 26.63 3.12
N ASP A 49 -9.40 25.66 2.43
CA ASP A 49 -10.78 25.21 2.61
C ASP A 49 -10.92 24.13 3.70
N GLU A 50 -9.81 23.54 4.16
CA GLU A 50 -9.80 22.54 5.23
C GLU A 50 -9.95 23.17 6.62
N LYS A 51 -10.72 22.51 7.48
CA LYS A 51 -10.96 22.99 8.85
C LYS A 51 -9.69 22.82 9.70
N PRO A 52 -9.54 23.62 10.77
CA PRO A 52 -8.40 23.51 11.69
C PRO A 52 -8.20 22.11 12.29
N ASN A 53 -9.28 21.36 12.48
CA ASN A 53 -9.26 20.02 13.08
C ASN A 53 -9.20 18.88 12.06
N ASP A 54 -9.24 19.17 10.75
CA ASP A 54 -9.10 18.13 9.74
C ASP A 54 -7.68 17.54 9.80
N TYR A 55 -7.50 16.30 9.40
CA TYR A 55 -6.15 15.74 9.29
C TYR A 55 -5.55 16.13 7.94
N PRO A 56 -4.22 16.39 7.86
CA PRO A 56 -3.58 16.64 6.58
C PRO A 56 -3.67 15.39 5.70
N ILE A 57 -3.77 15.59 4.38
CA ILE A 57 -3.58 14.49 3.42
C ILE A 57 -2.15 13.99 3.58
N TRP A 58 -1.99 12.69 3.83
CA TRP A 58 -0.70 12.09 4.06
C TRP A 58 -0.62 10.73 3.36
N ASN A 59 0.07 10.71 2.22
CA ASN A 59 0.30 9.50 1.46
C ASN A 59 1.53 8.78 2.02
N ILE A 60 1.33 7.58 2.54
CA ILE A 60 2.41 6.77 3.09
C ILE A 60 2.33 5.38 2.48
N GLY A 61 3.45 4.90 1.95
CA GLY A 61 3.46 3.59 1.33
C GLY A 61 4.73 3.30 0.56
N ILE A 62 4.61 2.36 -0.37
CA ILE A 62 5.65 1.99 -1.30
C ILE A 62 5.07 1.79 -2.70
N ASN A 63 5.79 2.27 -3.71
CA ASN A 63 5.58 1.92 -5.11
C ASN A 63 6.62 0.87 -5.51
N ILE A 64 6.21 -0.21 -6.15
CA ILE A 64 7.11 -1.28 -6.62
C ILE A 64 6.99 -1.34 -8.14
N ASN A 65 8.13 -1.27 -8.83
CA ASN A 65 8.16 -1.37 -10.29
C ASN A 65 7.79 -2.78 -10.73
N LYS A 66 7.01 -2.89 -11.81
CA LYS A 66 6.59 -4.17 -12.37
C LYS A 66 7.82 -4.97 -12.82
N THR A 67 7.92 -6.20 -12.33
CA THR A 67 8.84 -7.23 -12.80
C THR A 67 8.05 -8.40 -13.37
N GLU A 68 8.72 -9.36 -14.00
CA GLU A 68 8.08 -10.59 -14.48
C GLU A 68 7.55 -11.47 -13.32
N SER A 69 8.11 -11.32 -12.12
CA SER A 69 7.77 -12.13 -10.93
C SER A 69 6.77 -11.46 -9.99
N ILE A 70 6.41 -10.20 -10.21
CA ILE A 70 5.67 -9.37 -9.25
C ILE A 70 4.38 -10.03 -8.72
N SER A 71 3.73 -10.81 -9.58
CA SER A 71 2.52 -11.56 -9.24
C SER A 71 2.76 -12.66 -8.20
N ASN A 72 3.83 -13.45 -8.35
CA ASN A 72 4.21 -14.49 -7.39
C ASN A 72 4.70 -13.86 -6.08
N ASP A 73 5.39 -12.74 -6.20
CA ASP A 73 5.94 -11.98 -5.08
C ASP A 73 4.83 -11.37 -4.21
N LEU A 74 3.75 -10.89 -4.84
CA LEU A 74 2.55 -10.41 -4.14
C LEU A 74 1.82 -11.51 -3.38
N GLU A 75 1.75 -12.73 -3.92
CA GLU A 75 1.13 -13.85 -3.22
C GLU A 75 1.80 -14.11 -1.86
N ILE A 76 3.12 -13.99 -1.81
CA ILE A 76 3.91 -14.11 -0.57
C ILE A 76 3.79 -12.84 0.29
N ALA A 77 3.60 -11.68 -0.33
CA ALA A 77 3.48 -10.38 0.34
C ALA A 77 2.17 -10.25 1.15
N ILE A 78 1.05 -10.69 0.59
CA ILE A 78 -0.29 -10.40 1.14
C ILE A 78 -0.44 -10.86 2.60
N PRO A 79 -0.02 -12.08 3.01
CA PRO A 79 -0.06 -12.47 4.42
C PRO A 79 0.71 -11.52 5.33
N TYR A 80 1.93 -11.16 4.95
CA TYR A 80 2.77 -10.23 5.72
C TYR A 80 2.14 -8.85 5.84
N LEU A 81 1.66 -8.30 4.72
CA LEU A 81 1.00 -6.99 4.69
C LEU A 81 -0.31 -6.99 5.50
N THR A 82 -1.05 -8.09 5.49
CA THR A 82 -2.26 -8.26 6.31
C THR A 82 -1.92 -8.25 7.80
N GLU A 83 -0.89 -9.01 8.23
CA GLU A 83 -0.40 -8.99 9.61
C GLU A 83 0.07 -7.60 10.03
N LEU A 84 0.75 -6.88 9.13
CA LEU A 84 1.20 -5.51 9.35
C LEU A 84 0.01 -4.57 9.58
N GLY A 85 -1.01 -4.62 8.73
CA GLY A 85 -2.24 -3.85 8.89
C GLY A 85 -2.94 -4.15 10.22
N ILE A 86 -3.05 -5.42 10.60
CA ILE A 86 -3.63 -5.84 11.89
C ILE A 86 -2.82 -5.27 13.07
N LYS A 87 -1.50 -5.39 13.04
CA LYS A 87 -0.59 -4.94 14.10
C LYS A 87 -0.74 -3.45 14.40
N TYR A 88 -0.82 -2.64 13.34
CA TYR A 88 -0.95 -1.18 13.47
C TYR A 88 -2.39 -0.69 13.49
N LYS A 89 -3.37 -1.61 13.41
CA LYS A 89 -4.80 -1.28 13.31
C LYS A 89 -5.08 -0.31 12.18
N ARG A 90 -4.57 -0.63 10.99
CA ARG A 90 -4.75 0.12 9.76
C ARG A 90 -5.10 -0.81 8.61
N GLU A 91 -5.74 -0.24 7.61
CA GLU A 91 -5.90 -0.88 6.32
C GLU A 91 -4.78 -0.41 5.39
N LEU A 92 -4.41 -1.30 4.47
CA LEU A 92 -3.46 -1.04 3.42
C LEU A 92 -4.20 -1.17 2.09
N ALA A 93 -4.18 -0.13 1.28
CA ALA A 93 -4.63 -0.16 -0.11
C ALA A 93 -3.53 -0.77 -0.97
N LEU A 94 -3.88 -1.80 -1.74
CA LEU A 94 -3.07 -2.42 -2.77
C LEU A 94 -3.67 -2.09 -4.13
N GLY A 95 -2.86 -1.55 -5.03
CA GLY A 95 -3.33 -1.16 -6.35
C GLY A 95 -2.27 -1.19 -7.44
N TYR A 96 -2.68 -0.89 -8.66
CA TYR A 96 -1.80 -0.70 -9.81
C TYR A 96 -1.54 0.77 -10.02
N TYR A 97 -0.33 1.11 -10.47
CA TYR A 97 -0.07 2.44 -11.01
C TYR A 97 0.58 2.35 -12.40
N ASP A 98 0.24 3.33 -13.23
CA ASP A 98 0.94 3.62 -14.47
C ASP A 98 1.63 4.99 -14.36
N ALA A 99 2.95 4.97 -14.33
CA ALA A 99 3.79 6.16 -14.26
C ALA A 99 3.73 7.01 -15.54
N ILE A 100 3.30 6.45 -16.67
CA ILE A 100 3.17 7.18 -17.94
C ILE A 100 1.89 8.02 -17.92
N THR A 101 0.76 7.43 -17.53
CA THR A 101 -0.54 8.10 -17.52
C THR A 101 -0.87 8.77 -16.19
N ASN A 102 -0.07 8.51 -15.15
CA ASN A 102 -0.31 8.92 -13.77
C ASN A 102 -1.69 8.48 -13.25
N ILE A 103 -2.10 7.26 -13.62
CA ILE A 103 -3.35 6.65 -13.17
C ILE A 103 -3.02 5.59 -12.13
N SER A 104 -3.75 5.61 -11.02
CA SER A 104 -3.71 4.61 -9.95
C SER A 104 -5.11 4.03 -9.75
N GLU A 105 -5.19 2.72 -9.56
CA GLU A 105 -6.45 2.03 -9.29
C GLU A 105 -6.26 1.07 -8.11
N ASP A 106 -7.10 1.24 -7.09
CA ASP A 106 -7.17 0.35 -5.94
C ASP A 106 -7.80 -0.98 -6.36
N ILE A 107 -7.15 -2.07 -6.01
CA ILE A 107 -7.57 -3.43 -6.36
C ILE A 107 -8.11 -4.13 -5.12
N ALA A 108 -7.45 -3.90 -3.99
CA ALA A 108 -7.83 -4.50 -2.72
C ALA A 108 -7.41 -3.61 -1.56
N PHE A 109 -8.13 -3.78 -0.47
CA PHE A 109 -7.72 -3.31 0.85
C PHE A 109 -7.36 -4.56 1.67
N ILE A 110 -6.38 -4.48 2.55
CA ILE A 110 -5.95 -5.59 3.43
C ILE A 110 -5.59 -5.05 4.81
N GLY A 111 -5.75 -5.84 5.87
CA GLY A 111 -5.36 -5.43 7.23
C GLY A 111 -6.49 -5.49 8.26
N TYR A 112 -6.63 -4.42 9.05
CA TYR A 112 -7.36 -4.45 10.33
C TYR A 112 -8.82 -4.91 10.25
N GLU A 113 -9.59 -4.47 9.24
CA GLU A 113 -11.00 -4.82 9.11
C GLU A 113 -11.23 -6.13 8.34
N LEU A 114 -10.24 -6.58 7.56
CA LEU A 114 -10.29 -7.81 6.79
C LEU A 114 -9.73 -9.00 7.60
N LYS A 115 -10.55 -9.51 8.52
CA LYS A 115 -10.34 -10.80 9.22
C LYS A 115 -10.71 -12.03 8.38
N ASN A 116 -10.66 -11.96 7.05
CA ASN A 116 -11.14 -13.05 6.19
C ASN A 116 -9.98 -13.91 5.67
N GLU A 117 -10.10 -15.22 5.90
CA GLU A 117 -9.19 -16.27 5.43
C GLU A 117 -9.07 -16.33 3.88
N ASN A 118 -9.95 -15.62 3.15
CA ASN A 118 -10.03 -15.60 1.68
C ASN A 118 -9.43 -14.35 1.00
N THR A 119 -8.83 -13.41 1.74
CA THR A 119 -8.30 -12.16 1.15
C THR A 119 -7.24 -12.44 0.08
N VAL A 120 -6.39 -13.45 0.30
CA VAL A 120 -5.37 -13.87 -0.68
C VAL A 120 -6.02 -14.34 -1.99
N ASP A 121 -7.07 -15.15 -1.92
CA ASP A 121 -7.73 -15.70 -3.12
C ASP A 121 -8.53 -14.65 -3.90
N ILE A 122 -9.13 -13.68 -3.20
CA ILE A 122 -9.81 -12.54 -3.83
C ILE A 122 -8.79 -11.64 -4.54
N VAL A 123 -7.68 -11.33 -3.87
CA VAL A 123 -6.60 -10.53 -4.46
C VAL A 123 -6.01 -11.23 -5.69
N LYS A 124 -5.81 -12.55 -5.65
CA LYS A 124 -5.37 -13.35 -6.81
C LYS A 124 -6.31 -13.21 -8.01
N GLN A 125 -7.62 -13.38 -7.78
CA GLN A 125 -8.63 -13.25 -8.83
C GLN A 125 -8.66 -11.85 -9.44
N LEU A 126 -8.52 -10.80 -8.62
CA LEU A 126 -8.55 -9.41 -9.08
C LEU A 126 -7.25 -9.01 -9.79
N LEU A 127 -6.11 -9.59 -9.38
CA LEU A 127 -4.82 -9.36 -10.03
C LEU A 127 -4.62 -10.19 -11.31
N CYS A 128 -5.57 -11.07 -11.66
CA CYS A 128 -5.45 -12.04 -12.75
C CYS A 128 -4.18 -12.92 -12.62
N ILE A 129 -3.89 -13.37 -11.39
CA ILE A 129 -2.76 -14.25 -11.06
C ILE A 129 -3.29 -15.62 -10.64
#